data_AF-A0A0N4VNL1-F1
#
_entry.id   AF-A0A0N4VNL1-F1
#
_cell.length_a   1.000
_cell.length_b   1.000
_cell.length_c   1.000
_cell.angle_alpha   90.00
_cell.angle_beta   90.00
_cell.angle_gamma   90.00
#
_symmetry.space_group_name_H-M   'P 1'
#
loop_
_entity.id
_entity.type
_entity.pdbx_description
1 polymer ?
#
loop_
_entity_poly.entity_id
_entity_poly.type
_entity_poly.pdbx_seq_one_letter_code
_entity_poly.pdbx_strand_id
1 'polypeptide(L)'
;MSLTLLLVAVAIPASFAGGIPRCGLVDREMDGVANMGAKWPKRRITYTIENYLDYLSENDTKKGVQEAFDQWSTLVPIKFQFVSSGGDVKISFGRLDGKWGMLAVATVGWARTNFLVFDTYERWTYKNVDEILKGYIDLYTIAKHEIGHVLGVEHNQDPLSVMAPYYNTPLNRTTRQFKDISFRDEDIRKIRSLYGGFYMLETV
;
A
#
# COMPACT_ATOMS: atom_id res chain seq x y z
N MET A 1 -27.39 7.55 -4.83
CA MET A 1 -26.54 8.75 -4.74
C MET A 1 -25.14 8.34 -5.16
N SER A 2 -24.72 8.74 -6.37
CA SER A 2 -23.45 8.34 -6.97
C SER A 2 -22.31 9.06 -6.25
N LEU A 3 -21.40 8.31 -5.62
CA LEU A 3 -20.21 8.86 -4.97
C LEU A 3 -19.19 9.18 -6.07
N THR A 4 -19.29 10.37 -6.66
CA THR A 4 -18.20 10.91 -7.49
C THR A 4 -17.08 11.29 -6.52
N LEU A 5 -16.16 10.34 -6.29
CA LEU A 5 -14.94 10.57 -5.52
C LEU A 5 -14.17 11.66 -6.27
N LEU A 6 -14.11 12.87 -5.70
CA LEU A 6 -13.21 13.91 -6.16
C LEU A 6 -11.79 13.39 -5.91
N LEU A 7 -11.19 12.71 -6.88
CA LEU A 7 -9.77 12.39 -6.85
C LEU A 7 -9.03 13.72 -6.73
N VAL A 8 -8.44 13.96 -5.56
CA VAL A 8 -7.31 14.88 -5.44
C VAL A 8 -6.32 14.44 -6.51
N ALA A 9 -5.85 15.40 -7.32
CA ALA A 9 -5.02 15.16 -8.49
C ALA A 9 -3.70 14.50 -8.09
N VAL A 10 -3.74 13.17 -7.89
CA VAL A 10 -2.62 12.29 -8.04
C VAL A 10 -2.36 12.23 -9.53
N ALA A 11 -1.17 12.59 -9.98
CA ALA A 11 -0.77 12.43 -11.36
C ALA A 11 -0.74 10.93 -11.69
N ILE A 12 -1.88 10.39 -12.15
CA ILE A 12 -1.96 9.03 -12.70
C ILE A 12 -1.64 9.17 -14.19
N PRO A 13 -0.50 8.67 -14.69
CA PRO A 13 -0.18 8.75 -16.11
C PRO A 13 -1.16 7.90 -16.94
N ALA A 14 -1.16 8.12 -18.26
CA ALA A 14 -2.07 7.45 -19.19
C ALA A 14 -2.07 5.91 -19.02
N SER A 15 -3.28 5.33 -18.97
CA SER A 15 -3.62 3.89 -18.88
C SER A 15 -2.44 2.92 -18.81
N PHE A 16 -2.18 2.32 -17.65
CA PHE A 16 -1.17 1.26 -17.52
C PHE A 16 -1.68 -0.12 -17.97
N ALA A 17 -2.94 -0.23 -18.42
CA ALA A 17 -3.56 -1.48 -18.86
C ALA A 17 -2.65 -2.35 -19.74
N GLY A 18 -2.51 -3.64 -19.40
CA GLY A 18 -1.63 -4.58 -20.11
C GLY A 18 -0.12 -4.35 -19.88
N GLY A 19 0.26 -3.37 -19.07
CA GLY A 19 1.64 -3.08 -18.68
C GLY A 19 2.14 -3.97 -17.55
N ILE A 20 3.41 -3.78 -17.17
CA ILE A 20 4.02 -4.49 -16.04
C ILE A 20 3.28 -4.08 -14.75
N PRO A 21 2.76 -5.03 -13.96
CA PRO A 21 2.01 -4.72 -12.74
C PRO A 21 2.80 -3.87 -11.75
N ARG A 22 2.22 -2.79 -11.26
CA ARG A 22 2.88 -1.75 -10.46
C ARG A 22 1.90 -0.94 -9.61
N CYS A 23 2.43 -0.14 -8.71
CA CYS A 23 1.71 0.96 -8.06
C CYS A 23 1.33 2.05 -9.09
N GLY A 24 0.16 2.65 -8.88
CA GLY A 24 -0.38 3.73 -9.71
C GLY A 24 0.24 5.11 -9.49
N LEU A 25 1.11 5.27 -8.50
CA LEU A 25 1.83 6.51 -8.23
C LEU A 25 3.07 6.66 -9.13
N VAL A 26 3.42 7.91 -9.44
CA VAL A 26 4.64 8.24 -10.19
C VAL A 26 5.90 7.92 -9.39
N ASP A 27 6.98 7.59 -10.09
CA ASP A 27 8.21 7.05 -9.48
C ASP A 27 9.10 8.10 -8.79
N ARG A 28 8.90 9.39 -9.07
CA ARG A 28 9.75 10.47 -8.53
C ARG A 28 8.98 11.73 -8.13
N GLU A 29 9.57 12.41 -7.15
CA GLU A 29 9.19 13.69 -6.56
C GLU A 29 8.94 14.83 -7.56
N MET A 30 9.70 14.86 -8.66
CA MET A 30 9.68 15.99 -9.61
C MET A 30 8.45 16.05 -10.51
N ASP A 31 7.57 15.04 -10.48
CA ASP A 31 6.39 14.96 -11.36
C ASP A 31 5.06 15.34 -10.66
N GLY A 32 5.13 16.03 -9.51
CA GLY A 32 4.01 16.83 -9.00
C GLY A 32 3.01 16.13 -8.06
N VAL A 33 3.45 15.17 -7.24
CA VAL A 33 2.60 14.58 -6.19
C VAL A 33 2.44 15.56 -5.02
N ALA A 34 1.29 16.23 -4.93
CA ALA A 34 0.95 17.06 -3.79
C ALA A 34 0.91 16.22 -2.49
N ASN A 35 1.54 16.71 -1.40
CA ASN A 35 1.61 16.12 -0.05
C ASN A 35 2.66 15.01 0.20
N MET A 36 3.61 14.78 -0.71
CA MET A 36 4.73 13.86 -0.41
C MET A 36 5.55 14.37 0.78
N GLY A 37 5.80 13.51 1.78
CA GLY A 37 6.41 13.91 3.07
C GLY A 37 5.46 14.55 4.09
N ALA A 38 4.18 14.75 3.77
CA ALA A 38 3.18 15.21 4.74
C ALA A 38 2.92 14.09 5.78
N LYS A 39 3.48 14.24 6.96
CA LYS A 39 3.27 13.28 8.05
C LYS A 39 1.89 13.44 8.70
N TRP A 40 1.35 12.33 9.17
CA TRP A 40 0.15 12.38 10.02
C TRP A 40 0.41 13.20 11.29
N PRO A 41 -0.50 14.11 11.69
CA PRO A 41 -0.35 14.91 12.90
C PRO A 41 -0.63 14.10 14.18
N LYS A 42 -0.95 12.81 14.04
CA LYS A 42 -1.33 11.91 15.13
C LYS A 42 -0.68 10.54 14.96
N ARG A 43 -0.57 9.80 16.06
CA ARG A 43 0.05 8.46 16.10
C ARG A 43 -0.94 7.30 16.12
N ARG A 44 -2.24 7.59 16.29
CA ARG A 44 -3.31 6.60 16.12
C ARG A 44 -4.04 6.93 14.83
N ILE A 45 -3.90 6.05 13.84
CA ILE A 45 -4.54 6.18 12.52
C ILE A 45 -5.56 5.07 12.40
N THR A 46 -6.80 5.42 12.11
CA THR A 46 -7.88 4.46 11.93
C THR A 46 -8.08 4.15 10.45
N TYR A 47 -8.59 2.97 10.13
CA TYR A 47 -8.94 2.63 8.76
C TYR A 47 -10.27 1.88 8.69
N THR A 48 -10.95 2.02 7.56
CA THR A 48 -12.18 1.29 7.24
C THR A 48 -11.98 0.62 5.88
N ILE A 49 -12.54 -0.59 5.73
CA ILE A 49 -12.65 -1.27 4.45
C ILE A 49 -14.10 -1.08 3.97
N GLU A 50 -14.30 -0.33 2.89
CA GLU A 50 -15.63 0.14 2.45
C GLU A 50 -16.39 -0.93 1.65
N ASN A 51 -15.70 -1.87 1.03
CA ASN A 51 -16.27 -3.00 0.30
C ASN A 51 -15.30 -4.19 0.23
N TYR A 52 -15.81 -5.34 -0.19
CA TYR A 52 -15.06 -6.59 -0.32
C TYR A 52 -15.29 -7.22 -1.70
N LEU A 53 -14.39 -8.12 -2.08
CA LEU A 53 -14.53 -8.93 -3.30
C LEU A 53 -15.34 -10.19 -2.98
N ASP A 54 -16.20 -10.61 -3.91
CA ASP A 54 -17.09 -11.77 -3.69
C ASP A 54 -16.36 -13.11 -3.52
N TYR A 55 -15.10 -13.19 -3.99
CA TYR A 55 -14.31 -14.41 -4.02
C TYR A 55 -13.16 -14.46 -3.00
N LEU A 56 -12.81 -13.32 -2.39
CA LEU A 56 -11.80 -13.25 -1.32
C LEU A 56 -12.54 -12.97 -0.01
N SER A 57 -12.39 -13.85 0.98
CA SER A 57 -13.15 -13.72 2.21
C SER A 57 -12.89 -12.37 2.90
N GLU A 58 -13.92 -11.79 3.54
CA GLU A 58 -13.74 -10.55 4.30
C GLU A 58 -12.67 -10.69 5.38
N ASN A 59 -12.58 -11.88 5.99
CA ASN A 59 -11.62 -12.19 7.03
C ASN A 59 -10.19 -12.16 6.49
N ASP A 60 -9.93 -12.77 5.33
CA ASP A 60 -8.61 -12.74 4.71
C ASP A 60 -8.24 -11.34 4.24
N THR A 61 -9.22 -10.59 3.73
CA THR A 61 -9.05 -9.17 3.39
C THR A 61 -8.65 -8.35 4.62
N LYS A 62 -9.41 -8.48 5.73
CA LYS A 62 -9.13 -7.80 7.00
C LYS A 62 -7.75 -8.19 7.56
N LYS A 63 -7.40 -9.48 7.53
CA LYS A 63 -6.10 -9.99 7.98
C LYS A 63 -4.95 -9.44 7.15
N GLY A 64 -5.04 -9.49 5.82
CA GLY A 64 -4.00 -9.01 4.93
C GLY A 64 -3.72 -7.51 5.13
N VAL A 65 -4.78 -6.71 5.23
CA VAL A 65 -4.66 -5.27 5.50
C VAL A 65 -4.11 -4.99 6.90
N GLN A 66 -4.64 -5.67 7.93
CA GLN A 66 -4.18 -5.48 9.31
C GLN A 66 -2.69 -5.85 9.44
N GLU A 67 -2.28 -7.01 8.91
CA GLU A 67 -0.88 -7.43 8.98
C GLU A 67 0.04 -6.44 8.27
N ALA A 68 -0.38 -5.90 7.13
CA ALA A 68 0.38 -4.87 6.42
C ALA A 68 0.59 -3.59 7.26
N PHE A 69 -0.44 -3.11 7.96
CA PHE A 69 -0.33 -2.01 8.92
C PHE A 69 0.58 -2.34 10.13
N ASP A 70 0.46 -3.56 10.65
CA ASP A 70 1.24 -4.02 11.79
C ASP A 70 2.74 -4.02 11.48
N GLN A 71 3.13 -4.41 10.25
CA GLN A 71 4.53 -4.37 9.80
C GLN A 71 5.14 -2.96 9.93
N TRP A 72 4.42 -1.92 9.51
CA TRP A 72 4.89 -0.53 9.65
C TRP A 72 4.96 -0.09 11.11
N SER A 73 4.04 -0.56 11.94
CA SER A 73 4.02 -0.28 13.39
C SER A 73 5.21 -0.88 14.14
N THR A 74 5.95 -1.80 13.54
CA THR A 74 7.20 -2.33 14.11
C THR A 74 8.37 -1.35 14.00
N LEU A 75 8.34 -0.44 13.01
CA LEU A 75 9.45 0.47 12.71
C LEU A 75 9.34 1.83 13.39
N VAL A 76 8.11 2.27 13.67
CA VAL A 76 7.79 3.59 14.20
C VAL A 76 6.61 3.52 15.17
N PRO A 77 6.50 4.45 16.13
CA PRO A 77 5.47 4.45 17.17
C PRO A 77 4.10 4.93 16.67
N ILE A 78 3.61 4.36 15.58
CA ILE A 78 2.25 4.54 15.05
C ILE A 78 1.45 3.29 15.40
N LYS A 79 0.16 3.48 15.66
CA LYS A 79 -0.81 2.41 15.88
C LYS A 79 -1.94 2.55 14.88
N PHE A 80 -2.27 1.44 14.23
CA PHE A 80 -3.41 1.35 13.34
C PHE A 80 -4.57 0.64 14.02
N GLN A 81 -5.79 1.04 13.68
CA GLN A 81 -6.99 0.44 14.24
C GLN A 81 -8.09 0.37 13.18
N PHE A 82 -8.58 -0.84 12.94
CA PHE A 82 -9.78 -1.01 12.14
C PHE A 82 -11.00 -0.42 12.87
N VAL A 83 -11.81 0.33 12.14
CA VAL A 83 -13.14 0.79 12.56
C VAL A 83 -14.14 0.48 11.46
N SER A 84 -15.35 0.09 11.85
CA SER A 84 -16.40 -0.34 10.92
C SER A 84 -16.84 0.75 9.94
N SER A 85 -16.68 2.02 10.30
CA SER A 85 -16.98 3.17 9.46
C SER A 85 -16.19 4.40 9.91
N GLY A 86 -16.00 5.35 8.99
CA GLY A 86 -15.43 6.67 9.31
C GLY A 86 -13.94 6.66 9.66
N GLY A 87 -13.19 5.62 9.29
CA GLY A 87 -11.75 5.57 9.48
C GLY A 87 -11.01 6.68 8.73
N ASP A 88 -9.83 7.05 9.23
CA ASP A 88 -8.97 8.08 8.63
C ASP A 88 -8.51 7.72 7.21
N VAL A 89 -8.31 6.43 6.98
CA VAL A 89 -7.94 5.85 5.68
C VAL A 89 -9.08 4.96 5.20
N LYS A 90 -9.58 5.26 4.00
CA LYS A 90 -10.64 4.49 3.34
C LYS A 90 -10.02 3.50 2.36
N ILE A 91 -10.22 2.22 2.61
CA ILE A 91 -9.70 1.14 1.78
C ILE A 91 -10.85 0.55 0.99
N SER A 92 -10.69 0.43 -0.33
CA SER A 92 -11.75 -0.10 -1.19
C SER A 92 -11.19 -0.85 -2.39
N PHE A 93 -12.08 -1.56 -3.07
CA PHE A 93 -11.85 -2.20 -4.36
C PHE A 93 -12.65 -1.45 -5.42
N GLY A 94 -11.99 -0.96 -6.46
CA GLY A 94 -12.61 -0.20 -7.54
C GLY A 94 -12.00 -0.53 -8.90
N ARG A 95 -12.62 -0.07 -9.98
CA ARG A 95 -12.04 -0.18 -11.33
C ARG A 95 -11.02 0.95 -11.49
N LEU A 96 -9.76 0.62 -11.80
CA LEU A 96 -8.73 1.63 -11.99
C LEU A 96 -8.36 1.77 -13.47
N ASP A 97 -7.65 0.81 -14.05
CA ASP A 97 -7.19 0.92 -15.44
C ASP A 97 -7.35 -0.36 -16.27
N GLY A 98 -7.69 -1.49 -15.64
CA GLY A 98 -7.90 -2.74 -16.35
C GLY A 98 -7.04 -3.85 -15.79
N LYS A 99 -6.84 -4.89 -16.61
CA LYS A 99 -5.99 -6.01 -16.19
C LYS A 99 -4.52 -5.65 -16.41
N TRP A 100 -3.70 -5.97 -15.42
CA TRP A 100 -2.29 -5.60 -15.31
C TRP A 100 -2.09 -4.09 -15.21
N GLY A 101 -0.85 -3.62 -15.28
CA GLY A 101 -0.61 -2.18 -15.10
C GLY A 101 -0.78 -1.73 -13.65
N MET A 102 -1.81 -0.94 -13.36
CA MET A 102 -2.00 -0.37 -12.02
C MET A 102 -2.75 -1.34 -11.10
N LEU A 103 -2.04 -1.90 -10.13
CA LEU A 103 -2.63 -2.80 -9.15
C LEU A 103 -3.42 -2.08 -8.06
N ALA A 104 -2.90 -0.93 -7.62
CA ALA A 104 -3.51 -0.12 -6.58
C ALA A 104 -3.00 1.32 -6.66
N VAL A 105 -3.73 2.22 -6.00
CA VAL A 105 -3.32 3.61 -5.80
C VAL A 105 -3.73 4.07 -4.41
N ALA A 106 -2.84 4.82 -3.76
CA ALA A 106 -3.10 5.43 -2.47
C ALA A 106 -2.87 6.94 -2.46
N THR A 107 -3.45 7.60 -1.46
CA THR A 107 -3.05 8.96 -1.08
C THR A 107 -1.63 8.92 -0.50
N VAL A 108 -0.81 9.93 -0.80
CA VAL A 108 0.53 10.06 -0.22
C VAL A 108 0.50 10.97 1.01
N GLY A 109 0.89 10.42 2.15
CA GLY A 109 0.93 11.13 3.43
C GLY A 109 -0.44 11.58 3.92
N TRP A 110 -0.44 12.53 4.87
CA TRP A 110 -1.65 13.12 5.40
C TRP A 110 -2.27 14.12 4.42
N ALA A 111 -3.52 13.87 4.06
CA ALA A 111 -4.40 14.77 3.36
C ALA A 111 -5.76 14.91 4.07
N ARG A 112 -6.62 15.81 3.57
CA ARG A 112 -8.00 15.99 4.06
C ARG A 112 -8.84 14.71 3.93
N THR A 113 -8.55 13.91 2.93
CA THR A 113 -9.17 12.60 2.64
C THR A 113 -8.08 11.66 2.20
N ASN A 114 -7.96 10.51 2.85
CA ASN A 114 -6.93 9.52 2.59
C ASN A 114 -7.58 8.21 2.17
N PHE A 115 -7.08 7.62 1.09
CA PHE A 115 -7.63 6.41 0.53
C PHE A 115 -6.54 5.45 0.04
N LEU A 116 -6.95 4.20 -0.13
CA LEU A 116 -6.24 3.15 -0.85
C LEU A 116 -7.29 2.40 -1.67
N VAL A 117 -7.12 2.35 -2.99
CA VAL A 117 -8.00 1.60 -3.89
C VAL A 117 -7.21 0.50 -4.58
N PHE A 118 -7.69 -0.74 -4.49
CA PHE A 118 -7.17 -1.90 -5.23
C PHE A 118 -7.98 -2.11 -6.53
N ASP A 119 -7.33 -2.48 -7.65
CA ASP A 119 -8.04 -2.70 -8.91
C ASP A 119 -8.82 -4.02 -8.92
N THR A 120 -10.14 -3.93 -9.09
CA THR A 120 -11.07 -5.05 -9.27
C THR A 120 -10.85 -5.89 -10.53
N TYR A 121 -10.11 -5.40 -11.53
CA TYR A 121 -9.74 -6.20 -12.69
C TYR A 121 -8.69 -7.28 -12.38
N GLU A 122 -7.99 -7.12 -11.27
CA GLU A 122 -7.01 -8.09 -10.80
C GLU A 122 -7.64 -9.20 -9.97
N ARG A 123 -6.95 -10.34 -9.95
CA ARG A 123 -7.34 -11.49 -9.13
C ARG A 123 -6.56 -11.42 -7.82
N TRP A 124 -7.24 -11.10 -6.73
CA TRP A 124 -6.62 -10.93 -5.43
C TRP A 124 -6.63 -12.21 -4.61
N THR A 125 -5.56 -12.43 -3.87
CA THR A 125 -5.49 -13.50 -2.87
C THR A 125 -4.77 -12.99 -1.62
N TYR A 126 -4.82 -13.74 -0.54
CA TYR A 126 -4.08 -13.47 0.67
C TYR A 126 -3.16 -14.65 0.98
N LYS A 127 -1.86 -14.48 0.73
CA LYS A 127 -0.79 -15.44 1.05
C LYS A 127 -1.07 -16.88 0.60
N ASN A 128 -1.88 -17.07 -0.43
CA ASN A 128 -2.16 -18.39 -0.98
C ASN A 128 -1.13 -18.72 -2.06
N VAL A 129 -0.24 -19.66 -1.76
CA VAL A 129 0.85 -20.07 -2.65
C VAL A 129 0.32 -20.52 -4.01
N ASP A 130 -0.75 -21.31 -4.04
CA ASP A 130 -1.25 -21.92 -5.27
C ASP A 130 -1.93 -20.89 -6.18
N GLU A 131 -2.65 -19.93 -5.60
CA GLU A 131 -3.28 -18.86 -6.36
C GLU A 131 -2.25 -17.87 -6.90
N ILE A 132 -1.24 -17.49 -6.11
CA ILE A 132 -0.16 -16.62 -6.58
C ILE A 132 0.60 -17.28 -7.75
N LEU A 133 0.85 -18.60 -7.67
CA LEU A 133 1.47 -19.34 -8.78
C LEU A 133 0.61 -19.34 -10.05
N LYS A 134 -0.73 -19.31 -9.91
CA LYS A 134 -1.71 -19.16 -11.01
C LYS A 134 -1.87 -17.71 -11.50
N GLY A 135 -1.12 -16.76 -10.95
CA GLY A 135 -1.10 -15.36 -11.37
C GLY A 135 -2.05 -14.45 -10.59
N TYR A 136 -2.52 -14.87 -9.41
CA TYR A 136 -3.17 -13.95 -8.49
C TYR A 136 -2.15 -13.00 -7.85
N ILE A 137 -2.61 -11.81 -7.48
CA ILE A 137 -1.85 -10.78 -6.79
C ILE A 137 -2.06 -10.94 -5.29
N ASP A 138 -0.97 -10.97 -4.52
CA ASP A 138 -1.05 -11.04 -3.06
C ASP A 138 -1.44 -9.68 -2.47
N LEU A 139 -2.64 -9.62 -1.89
CA LEU A 139 -3.22 -8.43 -1.26
C LEU A 139 -2.30 -7.89 -0.17
N TYR A 140 -1.72 -8.76 0.66
CA TYR A 140 -0.83 -8.32 1.74
C TYR A 140 0.41 -7.58 1.20
N THR A 141 1.04 -8.12 0.16
CA THR A 141 2.21 -7.50 -0.48
C THR A 141 1.89 -6.09 -1.01
N ILE A 142 0.79 -5.94 -1.74
CA ILE A 142 0.39 -4.62 -2.28
C ILE A 142 -0.09 -3.69 -1.17
N ALA A 143 -0.89 -4.17 -0.22
CA ALA A 143 -1.33 -3.36 0.92
C ALA A 143 -0.14 -2.81 1.72
N LYS A 144 0.89 -3.63 1.96
CA LYS A 144 2.10 -3.22 2.67
C LYS A 144 2.82 -2.08 1.93
N HIS A 145 2.90 -2.15 0.60
CA HIS A 145 3.44 -1.08 -0.24
C HIS A 145 2.61 0.21 -0.15
N GLU A 146 1.31 0.13 -0.45
CA GLU A 146 0.43 1.29 -0.51
C GLU A 146 0.26 1.97 0.85
N ILE A 147 0.32 1.22 1.95
CA ILE A 147 0.33 1.80 3.31
C ILE A 147 1.61 2.63 3.54
N GLY A 148 2.74 2.28 2.92
CA GLY A 148 3.92 3.13 2.92
C GLY A 148 3.65 4.52 2.34
N HIS A 149 2.94 4.57 1.21
CA HIS A 149 2.48 5.82 0.61
C HIS A 149 1.52 6.57 1.52
N VAL A 150 0.53 5.90 2.12
CA VAL A 150 -0.37 6.50 3.13
C VAL A 150 0.41 7.14 4.28
N LEU A 151 1.58 6.59 4.63
CA LEU A 151 2.47 7.14 5.66
C LEU A 151 3.42 8.22 5.14
N GLY A 152 3.46 8.47 3.84
CA GLY A 152 4.29 9.48 3.19
C GLY A 152 5.66 8.97 2.73
N VAL A 153 5.85 7.65 2.68
CA VAL A 153 7.07 7.02 2.14
C VAL A 153 6.92 6.90 0.63
N GLU A 154 7.88 7.42 -0.12
CA GLU A 154 7.92 7.34 -1.59
C GLU A 154 8.53 6.03 -2.09
N HIS A 155 8.48 5.82 -3.41
CA HIS A 155 9.08 4.65 -4.05
C HIS A 155 10.59 4.50 -3.76
N ASN A 156 11.01 3.25 -3.73
CA ASN A 156 12.40 2.83 -3.63
C ASN A 156 12.81 2.15 -4.94
N GLN A 157 14.01 2.43 -5.44
CA GLN A 157 14.50 1.87 -6.69
C GLN A 157 15.00 0.41 -6.55
N ASP A 158 15.22 -0.08 -5.33
CA ASP A 158 15.57 -1.48 -5.08
C ASP A 158 14.36 -2.39 -5.38
N PRO A 159 14.43 -3.30 -6.37
CA PRO A 159 13.33 -4.18 -6.76
C PRO A 159 12.93 -5.22 -5.70
N LEU A 160 13.72 -5.36 -4.63
CA LEU A 160 13.41 -6.21 -3.49
C LEU A 160 12.95 -5.40 -2.26
N SER A 161 12.71 -4.10 -2.41
CA SER A 161 12.08 -3.25 -1.40
C SER A 161 10.57 -3.46 -1.36
N VAL A 162 9.99 -3.30 -0.17
CA VAL A 162 8.54 -3.14 0.02
C VAL A 162 8.01 -1.94 -0.78
N MET A 163 8.79 -0.87 -0.93
CA MET A 163 8.43 0.35 -1.66
C MET A 163 8.88 0.31 -3.14
N ALA A 164 9.27 -0.84 -3.67
CA ALA A 164 9.54 -1.00 -5.10
C ALA A 164 8.26 -0.72 -5.92
N PRO A 165 8.30 0.12 -6.96
CA PRO A 165 7.08 0.51 -7.70
C PRO A 165 6.44 -0.64 -8.46
N TYR A 166 7.24 -1.59 -8.95
CA TYR A 166 6.76 -2.73 -9.71
C TYR A 166 6.49 -3.92 -8.80
N TYR A 167 5.39 -4.63 -9.05
CA TYR A 167 5.04 -5.81 -8.29
C TYR A 167 6.06 -6.92 -8.50
N ASN A 168 6.76 -7.22 -7.42
CA ASN A 168 7.61 -8.37 -7.33
C ASN A 168 6.85 -9.48 -6.59
N THR A 169 6.59 -10.59 -7.27
CA THR A 169 5.88 -11.71 -6.64
C THR A 169 6.57 -12.14 -5.35
N PRO A 170 5.86 -12.29 -4.21
CA PRO A 170 6.48 -12.62 -2.93
C PRO A 170 6.90 -14.09 -2.85
N LEU A 171 6.75 -14.87 -3.93
CA LEU A 171 7.14 -16.28 -3.98
C LEU A 171 8.39 -16.50 -4.82
N ASN A 172 9.22 -17.43 -4.36
CA ASN A 172 10.14 -18.15 -5.21
C ASN A 172 9.35 -19.25 -5.95
N ARG A 173 9.22 -19.12 -7.28
CA ARG A 173 8.42 -20.05 -8.09
C ARG A 173 8.98 -21.48 -8.09
N THR A 174 10.28 -21.66 -7.88
CA THR A 174 10.94 -22.96 -7.84
C THR A 174 10.72 -23.66 -6.50
N THR A 175 10.98 -22.95 -5.39
CA THR A 175 10.88 -23.56 -4.05
C THR A 175 9.46 -23.50 -3.47
N ARG A 176 8.57 -22.70 -4.06
CA ARG A 176 7.21 -22.40 -3.58
C ARG A 176 7.20 -21.79 -2.17
N GLN A 177 8.32 -21.19 -1.76
CA GLN A 177 8.46 -20.49 -0.49
C GLN A 177 8.34 -18.99 -0.70
N PHE A 178 7.88 -18.29 0.34
CA PHE A 178 7.93 -16.83 0.36
C PHE A 178 9.39 -16.37 0.38
N LYS A 179 9.70 -15.37 -0.44
CA LYS A 179 11.02 -14.73 -0.51
C LYS A 179 11.00 -13.40 0.26
N ASP A 180 12.19 -12.91 0.58
CA ASP A 180 12.33 -11.69 1.36
C ASP A 180 12.00 -10.43 0.53
N ILE A 181 10.75 -9.96 0.65
CA ILE A 181 10.34 -8.60 0.30
C ILE A 181 10.26 -7.81 1.61
N SER A 182 11.42 -7.29 2.01
CA SER A 182 11.66 -6.63 3.28
C SER A 182 11.74 -5.11 3.15
N PHE A 183 11.60 -4.45 4.29
CA PHE A 183 11.96 -3.05 4.40
C PHE A 183 13.46 -2.91 4.17
N ARG A 184 13.85 -2.15 3.14
CA ARG A 184 15.23 -1.77 2.89
C ARG A 184 15.62 -0.60 3.77
N ASP A 185 16.92 -0.35 3.90
CA ASP A 185 17.42 0.72 4.77
C ASP A 185 16.85 2.09 4.41
N GLU A 186 16.60 2.36 3.13
CA GLU A 186 15.98 3.60 2.69
C GLU A 186 14.52 3.73 3.16
N ASP A 187 13.74 2.64 3.10
CA ASP A 187 12.36 2.60 3.60
C ASP A 187 12.33 2.91 5.10
N ILE A 188 13.25 2.28 5.85
CA ILE A 188 13.39 2.43 7.30
C ILE A 188 13.82 3.85 7.65
N ARG A 189 14.82 4.40 6.95
CA ARG A 189 15.29 5.78 7.17
C ARG A 189 14.18 6.78 6.89
N LYS A 190 13.45 6.63 5.78
CA LYS A 190 12.33 7.52 5.41
C LYS A 190 11.20 7.48 6.43
N ILE A 191 10.71 6.30 6.81
CA ILE A 191 9.62 6.24 7.80
C ILE A 191 10.06 6.79 9.17
N ARG A 192 11.32 6.54 9.58
CA ARG A 192 11.86 7.08 10.83
C ARG A 192 12.13 8.59 10.78
N SER A 193 12.48 9.17 9.64
CA SER A 193 12.60 10.63 9.53
C SER A 193 11.24 11.32 9.70
N LEU A 194 10.15 10.68 9.26
CA LEU A 194 8.79 11.19 9.42
C LEU A 194 8.25 11.03 10.84
N TYR A 195 8.47 9.87 11.47
CA TYR A 195 7.76 9.47 12.71
C TYR A 195 8.65 9.05 13.88
N GLY A 196 9.97 8.96 13.70
CA GLY A 196 10.93 8.42 14.67
C GLY A 196 11.40 9.37 15.77
N GLY A 197 10.84 10.59 15.86
CA GLY A 197 11.31 11.64 16.78
C GLY A 197 11.72 11.19 18.19
N PHE A 198 12.87 11.71 18.65
CA PHE A 198 13.57 11.57 19.95
C PHE A 198 13.93 10.17 20.49
N TYR A 199 13.79 9.08 19.73
CA TYR A 199 14.30 7.76 20.16
C TYR A 199 15.69 7.41 19.61
N MET A 200 16.37 8.35 18.95
CA MET A 200 17.70 8.16 18.35
C MET A 200 18.87 8.71 19.20
N LEU A 201 18.62 9.17 20.44
CA LEU A 201 19.66 9.70 21.35
C LEU A 201 19.95 8.81 22.58
N GLU A 202 19.47 7.57 22.62
CA GLU A 202 19.76 6.64 23.73
C GLU A 202 20.47 5.36 23.29
N THR A 203 21.47 5.50 22.43
CA THR A 203 22.54 4.49 22.34
C THR A 203 23.87 5.22 22.36
N VAL A 204 24.30 5.53 23.59
CA VAL A 204 25.70 5.81 23.93
C VAL A 204 26.36 4.48 24.27
#